data_AF-A0AAJ1L6Q6-F1
#
_entry.id   AF-A0AAJ1L6Q6-F1
#
_cell.length_a   1.000
_cell.length_b   1.000
_cell.length_c   1.000
_cell.angle_alpha   90.00
_cell.angle_beta   90.00
_cell.angle_gamma   90.00
#
_symmetry.space_group_name_H-M   'P 1'
#
loop_
_entity.id
_entity.type
_entity.pdbx_description
1 polymer ?
#
loop_
_entity_poly.entity_id
_entity_poly.type
_entity_poly.pdbx_seq_one_letter_code
_entity_poly.pdbx_strand_id
1 'polypeptide(L)'
;MKDINKTEAINRVKEKAKQDFKDDYMTQNFVASEQTKAYDFLYGIEIKSQEELNMMKNTLKDFPNDFMTAKFVYEEQMKTKNQQ
;
A
#
# COMPACT_ATOMS: atom_id res chain seq x y z
N MET A 1 -11.43 -1.24 -9.70
CA MET A 1 -11.58 0.19 -9.37
C MET A 1 -10.79 0.36 -8.05
N LYS A 2 -10.48 1.56 -7.56
CA LYS A 2 -9.73 1.72 -6.28
C LYS A 2 -10.71 1.39 -5.14
N ASP A 3 -11.06 0.11 -5.00
CA ASP A 3 -12.29 -0.36 -4.35
C ASP A 3 -12.13 -0.70 -2.86
N ILE A 4 -10.95 -0.49 -2.29
CA ILE A 4 -10.77 -0.69 -0.86
C ILE A 4 -11.18 0.59 -0.15
N ASN A 5 -12.17 0.48 0.72
CA ASN A 5 -12.55 1.57 1.61
C ASN A 5 -11.35 1.90 2.52
N LYS A 6 -10.88 3.16 2.50
CA LYS A 6 -9.73 3.62 3.29
C LYS A 6 -9.88 3.24 4.77
N THR A 7 -11.05 3.44 5.36
CA THR A 7 -11.30 3.11 6.76
C THR A 7 -11.09 1.62 7.03
N GLU A 8 -11.57 0.75 6.14
CA GLU A 8 -11.39 -0.70 6.28
C GLU A 8 -9.93 -1.11 6.12
N ALA A 9 -9.23 -0.57 5.12
CA ALA A 9 -7.80 -0.80 4.92
C ALA A 9 -6.98 -0.41 6.16
N ILE A 10 -7.22 0.79 6.69
CA ILE A 10 -6.49 1.30 7.85
C ILE A 10 -6.82 0.50 9.11
N ASN A 11 -8.07 0.04 9.28
CA ASN A 11 -8.42 -0.84 10.38
C ASN A 11 -7.68 -2.18 10.30
N ARG A 12 -7.62 -2.81 9.11
CA ARG A 12 -6.86 -4.05 8.91
C ARG A 12 -5.37 -3.89 9.18
N VAL A 13 -4.78 -2.78 8.73
CA VAL A 13 -3.39 -2.41 9.03
C VAL A 13 -3.15 -2.27 10.55
N LYS A 14 -4.05 -1.59 11.26
CA LYS A 14 -3.95 -1.43 12.73
C LYS A 14 -4.06 -2.75 13.46
N GLU A 15 -4.99 -3.62 13.06
CA GLU A 15 -5.15 -4.94 13.68
C GLU A 15 -3.93 -5.82 13.42
N LYS A 16 -3.36 -5.80 12.22
CA LYS A 16 -2.11 -6.50 11.91
C LYS A 16 -0.95 -5.98 12.77
N ALA A 17 -0.80 -4.66 12.90
CA ALA A 17 0.26 -4.08 13.71
C ALA A 17 0.16 -4.50 15.19
N LYS A 18 -1.06 -4.54 15.77
CA LYS A 18 -1.29 -5.06 17.13
C LYS A 18 -0.89 -6.53 17.30
N GLN A 19 -1.11 -7.35 16.26
CA GLN A 19 -0.75 -8.76 16.28
C GLN A 19 0.76 -8.98 16.15
N ASP A 20 1.39 -8.28 15.21
CA ASP A 20 2.82 -8.43 14.91
C ASP A 20 3.71 -7.84 16.03
N PHE A 21 3.25 -6.79 16.70
CA PHE A 21 4.02 -6.04 17.72
C PHE A 21 3.27 -5.97 19.05
N LYS A 22 2.95 -7.13 19.62
CA LYS A 22 2.19 -7.21 20.88
C LYS A 22 2.88 -6.41 21.99
N ASP A 23 2.11 -5.58 22.69
CA ASP A 23 2.52 -4.69 23.79
C ASP A 23 3.57 -3.61 23.43
N ASP A 24 4.13 -3.61 22.21
CA ASP A 24 4.96 -2.53 21.68
C ASP A 24 4.10 -1.48 20.94
N TYR A 25 3.41 -0.67 21.73
CA TYR A 25 2.51 0.38 21.22
C TYR A 25 3.23 1.43 20.36
N MET A 26 4.53 1.66 20.56
CA MET A 26 5.29 2.60 19.74
C MET A 26 5.46 2.04 18.34
N THR A 27 5.89 0.78 18.21
CA THR A 27 6.05 0.14 16.91
C THR A 27 4.71 -0.08 16.21
N GLN A 28 3.65 -0.43 16.96
CA GLN A 28 2.29 -0.51 16.41
C GLN A 28 1.85 0.79 15.72
N ASN A 29 2.00 1.91 16.42
CA ASN A 29 1.63 3.24 15.90
C ASN A 29 2.50 3.64 14.71
N PHE A 30 3.80 3.37 14.78
CA PHE A 30 4.73 3.64 13.68
C PHE A 30 4.33 2.86 12.41
N VAL A 31 4.16 1.55 12.52
CA VAL A 31 3.80 0.69 11.36
C VAL A 31 2.45 1.10 10.78
N ALA A 32 1.44 1.33 11.62
CA ALA A 32 0.13 1.76 11.14
C ALA A 32 0.19 3.12 10.41
N SER A 33 1.01 4.05 10.90
CA SER A 33 1.23 5.35 10.28
C SER A 33 1.91 5.22 8.91
N GLU A 34 3.00 4.46 8.82
CA GLU A 34 3.73 4.27 7.56
C GLU A 34 2.90 3.54 6.49
N GLN A 35 2.15 2.51 6.90
CA GLN A 35 1.20 1.82 6.02
C GLN A 35 0.08 2.77 5.54
N THR A 36 -0.40 3.68 6.40
CA THR A 36 -1.41 4.69 6.01
C THR A 36 -0.85 5.69 4.99
N LYS A 37 0.38 6.17 5.18
CA LYS A 37 1.05 7.06 4.21
C LYS A 37 1.25 6.38 2.86
N ALA A 38 1.65 5.10 2.87
CA ALA A 38 1.83 4.33 1.65
C ALA A 38 0.50 4.09 0.92
N TYR A 39 -0.59 3.82 1.66
CA TYR A 39 -1.94 3.79 1.11
C TYR A 39 -2.27 5.12 0.42
N ASP A 40 -2.11 6.24 1.11
CA ASP A 40 -2.45 7.56 0.57
C ASP A 40 -1.66 7.91 -0.68
N PHE A 41 -0.38 7.50 -0.74
CA PHE A 41 0.43 7.60 -1.95
C PHE A 41 -0.17 6.79 -3.12
N LEU A 42 -0.36 5.47 -2.95
CA LEU A 42 -0.88 4.58 -4.00
C LEU A 42 -2.26 5.03 -4.50
N TYR A 43 -3.13 5.44 -3.57
CA TYR A 43 -4.48 5.89 -3.89
C TYR A 43 -4.53 7.33 -4.41
N GLY A 44 -3.49 8.14 -4.17
CA GLY A 44 -3.32 9.47 -4.75
C GLY A 44 -2.68 9.51 -6.14
N ILE A 45 -2.03 8.43 -6.59
CA ILE A 45 -1.43 8.36 -7.92
C ILE A 45 -2.50 8.51 -9.02
N GLU A 46 -2.26 9.47 -9.91
CA GLU A 46 -2.96 9.62 -11.18
C GLU A 46 -2.47 8.53 -12.16
N ILE A 47 -3.41 7.75 -12.68
CA ILE A 47 -3.13 6.65 -13.60
C ILE A 47 -3.29 7.15 -15.04
N LYS A 48 -2.20 7.11 -15.82
CA LYS A 48 -2.13 7.74 -17.15
C LYS A 48 -2.30 6.73 -18.30
N SER A 49 -2.27 5.43 -17.99
CA SER A 49 -2.38 4.37 -18.99
C SER A 49 -3.05 3.11 -18.44
N GLN A 50 -3.57 2.27 -19.35
CA GLN A 50 -4.14 0.96 -18.99
C GLN A 50 -3.08 0.03 -18.39
N GLU A 51 -1.83 0.17 -18.83
CA GLU A 51 -0.69 -0.58 -18.30
C GLU A 51 -0.43 -0.21 -16.83
N GLU A 52 -0.36 1.09 -16.49
CA GLU A 52 -0.22 1.56 -15.10
C GLU A 52 -1.39 1.10 -14.22
N LEU A 53 -2.61 1.11 -14.77
CA LEU A 53 -3.77 0.58 -14.07
C LEU A 53 -3.59 -0.91 -13.74
N ASN A 54 -3.05 -1.68 -14.67
CA ASN A 54 -2.81 -3.11 -14.47
C ASN A 54 -1.68 -3.36 -13.46
N MET A 55 -0.57 -2.60 -13.53
CA MET A 55 0.52 -2.65 -12.54
C MET A 55 0.00 -2.36 -11.13
N MET A 56 -0.78 -1.27 -10.96
CA MET A 56 -1.39 -0.90 -9.68
C MET A 56 -2.31 -2.01 -9.16
N LYS A 57 -3.20 -2.55 -10.02
CA LYS A 57 -4.12 -3.62 -9.64
C LYS A 57 -3.39 -4.90 -9.21
N ASN A 58 -2.38 -5.32 -9.96
CA ASN A 58 -1.61 -6.52 -9.64
C ASN A 58 -0.88 -6.35 -8.31
N THR A 59 -0.22 -5.20 -8.13
CA THR A 59 0.52 -4.90 -6.90
C THR A 59 -0.39 -4.87 -5.66
N LEU A 60 -1.57 -4.24 -5.75
CA LEU A 60 -2.54 -4.25 -4.64
C LEU A 60 -3.14 -5.64 -4.36
N LYS A 61 -3.22 -6.50 -5.38
CA LYS A 61 -3.68 -7.89 -5.25
C LYS A 61 -2.62 -8.78 -4.59
N ASP A 62 -1.36 -8.60 -4.94
CA ASP A 62 -0.24 -9.41 -4.44
C ASP A 62 0.11 -9.06 -2.99
N PHE A 63 -0.11 -7.80 -2.58
CA PHE A 63 0.22 -7.29 -1.24
C PHE A 63 -1.03 -6.71 -0.53
N PRO A 64 -2.02 -7.56 -0.19
CA PRO A 64 -3.24 -7.09 0.44
C PRO A 64 -2.97 -6.53 1.85
N ASN A 65 -3.28 -5.25 2.07
CA ASN A 65 -3.04 -4.52 3.32
C ASN A 65 -1.55 -4.36 3.72
N ASP A 66 -0.63 -4.64 2.80
CA ASP A 66 0.78 -4.30 2.94
C ASP A 66 1.14 -3.21 1.90
N PHE A 67 0.65 -2.01 2.18
CA PHE A 67 0.76 -0.86 1.29
C PHE A 67 2.20 -0.35 1.17
N MET A 68 3.06 -0.55 2.18
CA MET A 68 4.47 -0.21 2.06
C MET A 68 5.17 -1.07 1.00
N THR A 69 4.99 -2.40 1.05
CA THR A 69 5.55 -3.31 0.04
C THR A 69 4.91 -3.04 -1.32
N ALA A 70 3.59 -2.84 -1.37
CA ALA A 70 2.89 -2.46 -2.59
C ALA A 70 3.45 -1.16 -3.21
N LYS A 71 3.71 -0.13 -2.38
CA LYS A 71 4.31 1.13 -2.81
C LYS A 71 5.67 0.89 -3.43
N PHE A 72 6.54 0.15 -2.74
CA PHE A 72 7.87 -0.16 -3.23
C PHE A 72 7.82 -0.87 -4.59
N VAL A 73 7.03 -1.95 -4.71
CA VAL A 73 6.93 -2.72 -5.95
C VAL A 73 6.36 -1.90 -7.10
N TYR A 74 5.33 -1.10 -6.86
CA TYR A 74 4.78 -0.21 -7.90
C TYR A 74 5.81 0.81 -8.38
N GLU A 75 6.54 1.46 -7.45
CA GLU A 75 7.60 2.41 -7.78
C GLU A 75 8.72 1.77 -8.62
N GLU A 76 9.14 0.55 -8.27
CA GLU A 76 10.16 -0.19 -9.05
C GLU A 76 9.65 -0.55 -10.45
N GLN A 77 8.42 -1.03 -10.59
CA GLN A 77 7.82 -1.31 -11.90
C GLN A 77 7.75 -0.06 -12.78
N MET A 78 7.36 1.10 -12.20
CA MET A 78 7.32 2.37 -12.91
C MET A 78 8.71 2.85 -13.35
N LYS A 79 9.74 2.66 -12.51
CA LYS A 79 11.12 2.97 -12.89
C LYS A 79 11.57 2.12 -14.07
N THR A 80 11.34 0.80 -14.04
CA THR A 80 11.70 -0.11 -15.13
C THR A 80 10.98 0.26 -16.42
N LYS A 81 9.67 0.55 -16.36
CA LYS A 81 8.89 1.01 -17.52
C LYS A 81 9.49 2.25 -18.17
N ASN A 82 9.87 3.26 -17.37
CA ASN A 82 10.41 4.52 -17.88
C ASN A 82 11.84 4.41 -18.44
N GLN A 83 12.51 3.26 -18.27
CA GLN A 83 13.84 2.99 -18.80
C GLN A 83 13.81 2.18 -20.12
N GLN A 84 12.64 1.68 -20.52
CA GLN A 84 12.40 0.98 -21.78
C GLN A 84 12.06 1.96 -22.90
#